data_AF-A0A8T2EU51-F1
#
_entry.id   AF-A0A8T2EU51-F1
#
_cell.length_a   1.000
_cell.length_b   1.000
_cell.length_c   1.000
_cell.angle_alpha   90.00
_cell.angle_beta   90.00
_cell.angle_gamma   90.00
#
_symmetry.space_group_name_H-M   'P 1'
#
loop_
_entity.id
_entity.type
_entity.pdbx_description
1 polymer ?
#
loop_
_entity_poly.entity_id
_entity_poly.type
_entity_poly.pdbx_seq_one_letter_code
_entity_poly.pdbx_strand_id
1 'polypeptide(L)'
;MAESSSPSPTEEIVRLIKRLSAYVAFKMSSLFSTTSIRNLDSRSIGAIAGLAIAVIFTWRAIRTPGEQRQRRQPKRRIHNAETSSAAAAASQSNLASSVAPEVSSPREDNAVQDVVDQFFQPVKPTLGQIVRQKLSEGRKVTCRLLGVILEETSPEELQKQATVRSSVLEVLLEITKYSDLYLMERVLDDESEAKVLQALENAGVFTSGGLVKDKVLFCSTEIGRTSFVRQLEPDWHIDTNPEISTQLARFIKYQLHVATVKPERTAPNVFTSQSIEQFFGSV
;
A
#
# COMPACT_ATOMS: atom_id res chain seq x y z
N MET A 1 19.19 47.78 -40.23
CA MET A 1 18.61 48.22 -38.96
C MET A 1 17.28 47.50 -38.80
N ALA A 2 17.21 46.53 -37.90
CA ALA A 2 15.97 45.85 -37.54
C ALA A 2 15.82 46.01 -36.03
N GLU A 3 14.88 46.86 -35.61
CA GLU A 3 14.52 47.05 -34.21
C GLU A 3 13.82 45.78 -33.71
N SER A 4 14.44 45.11 -32.75
CA SER A 4 13.81 44.06 -31.96
C SER A 4 12.97 44.73 -30.86
N SER A 5 11.66 44.83 -31.08
CA SER A 5 10.71 45.26 -30.05
C SER A 5 10.50 44.13 -29.04
N SER A 6 11.05 44.30 -27.83
CA SER A 6 10.76 43.43 -26.69
C SER A 6 9.30 43.60 -26.27
N PRO A 7 8.51 42.52 -26.10
CA PRO A 7 7.12 42.63 -25.66
C PRO A 7 7.05 43.15 -24.22
N SER A 8 6.07 44.02 -23.97
CA SER A 8 5.86 44.63 -22.66
C SER A 8 5.42 43.57 -21.62
N PRO A 9 5.78 43.73 -20.33
CA PRO A 9 5.48 42.74 -19.28
C PRO A 9 3.98 42.47 -19.10
N THR A 10 3.12 43.39 -19.51
CA THR A 10 1.66 43.22 -19.51
C THR A 10 1.19 42.23 -20.57
N GLU A 11 1.85 42.16 -21.73
CA GLU A 11 1.51 41.19 -22.78
C GLU A 11 1.93 39.76 -22.41
N GLU A 12 3.04 39.59 -21.70
CA GLU A 12 3.45 38.29 -21.17
C GLU A 12 2.46 37.78 -20.13
N ILE A 13 2.01 38.64 -19.21
CA ILE A 13 1.00 38.28 -18.21
C ILE A 13 -0.32 37.90 -18.88
N VAL A 14 -0.76 38.64 -19.91
CA VAL A 14 -1.98 38.28 -20.65
C VAL A 14 -1.82 36.95 -21.39
N ARG A 15 -0.64 36.65 -21.93
CA ARG A 15 -0.36 35.34 -22.56
C ARG A 15 -0.32 34.21 -21.54
N LEU A 16 0.24 34.45 -20.36
CA LEU A 16 0.24 33.51 -19.24
C LEU A 16 -1.19 33.24 -18.75
N ILE A 17 -2.00 34.28 -18.56
CA ILE A 17 -3.41 34.15 -18.17
C ILE A 17 -4.19 33.38 -19.23
N LYS A 18 -3.99 33.64 -20.53
CA LYS A 18 -4.64 32.90 -21.61
C LYS A 18 -4.25 31.42 -21.64
N ARG A 19 -2.97 31.09 -21.39
CA ARG A 19 -2.51 29.70 -21.31
C ARG A 19 -3.07 28.99 -20.08
N LEU A 20 -3.13 29.69 -18.95
CA LEU A 20 -3.65 29.15 -17.71
C LEU A 20 -5.17 28.98 -17.77
N SER A 21 -5.90 29.91 -18.40
CA SER A 21 -7.34 29.78 -18.63
C SER A 21 -7.67 28.66 -19.60
N ALA A 22 -6.87 28.46 -20.65
CA ALA A 22 -7.05 27.34 -21.57
C ALA A 22 -6.77 25.99 -20.89
N TYR A 23 -5.73 25.92 -20.05
CA TYR A 23 -5.39 24.74 -19.28
C TYR A 23 -6.46 24.40 -18.22
N VAL A 24 -6.98 25.43 -17.53
CA VAL A 24 -8.08 25.26 -16.56
C VAL A 24 -9.39 24.90 -17.27
N ALA A 25 -9.72 25.52 -18.40
CA ALA A 25 -10.92 25.17 -19.17
C ALA A 25 -10.87 23.73 -19.71
N PHE A 26 -9.70 23.28 -20.18
CA PHE A 26 -9.46 21.89 -20.60
C PHE A 26 -9.57 20.89 -19.44
N LYS A 27 -9.10 21.26 -18.25
CA LYS A 27 -9.19 20.42 -17.04
C LYS A 27 -10.59 20.43 -16.41
N MET A 28 -11.31 21.55 -16.50
CA MET A 28 -12.69 21.66 -15.99
C MET A 28 -13.70 21.02 -16.95
N SER A 29 -13.45 21.00 -18.26
CA SER A 29 -14.31 20.24 -19.19
C SER A 29 -14.29 18.74 -18.90
N SER A 30 -13.19 18.20 -18.35
CA SER A 30 -13.15 16.79 -17.91
C SER A 30 -13.95 16.52 -16.63
N LEU A 31 -14.19 17.56 -15.81
CA LEU A 31 -15.00 17.46 -14.57
C LEU A 31 -16.49 17.72 -14.82
N PHE A 32 -16.82 18.58 -15.79
CA PHE A 32 -18.22 18.89 -16.13
C PHE A 32 -18.85 17.94 -17.16
N SER A 33 -18.06 17.16 -17.90
CA SER A 33 -18.60 16.12 -18.79
C SER A 33 -18.91 14.79 -18.09
N THR A 34 -18.41 14.56 -16.88
CA THR A 34 -18.65 13.33 -16.09
C THR A 34 -19.70 13.50 -14.99
N THR A 35 -20.22 14.70 -14.78
CA THR A 35 -21.34 14.92 -13.85
C THR A 35 -22.66 14.75 -14.60
N SER A 36 -23.17 13.52 -14.64
CA SER A 36 -24.53 13.21 -15.08
C SER A 36 -25.54 14.02 -14.26
N ILE A 37 -26.12 15.05 -14.87
CA ILE A 37 -27.18 15.91 -14.32
C ILE A 37 -28.53 15.16 -14.29
N ARG A 38 -28.56 13.92 -13.78
CA ARG A 38 -29.80 13.13 -13.72
C ARG A 38 -30.09 12.44 -12.40
N ASN A 39 -29.28 12.61 -11.36
CA ASN A 39 -29.65 12.08 -10.03
C ASN A 39 -29.07 12.92 -8.88
N LEU A 40 -29.47 14.19 -8.80
CA LEU A 40 -29.18 15.03 -7.63
C LEU A 40 -30.35 14.92 -6.66
N ASP A 41 -30.16 14.14 -5.59
CA ASP A 41 -31.06 14.15 -4.44
C ASP A 41 -31.26 15.58 -3.94
N SER A 42 -32.50 15.91 -3.57
CA SER A 42 -32.92 17.23 -3.06
C SER A 42 -32.09 17.74 -1.87
N ARG A 43 -31.36 16.85 -1.19
CA ARG A 43 -30.41 17.16 -0.10
C ARG A 43 -29.09 17.77 -0.59
N SER A 44 -28.63 17.46 -1.81
CA SER A 44 -27.36 17.97 -2.36
C SER A 44 -27.47 19.41 -2.89
N ILE A 45 -28.67 19.83 -3.30
CA ILE A 45 -28.91 21.19 -3.85
C ILE A 45 -28.67 22.25 -2.77
N GLY A 46 -29.08 21.97 -1.53
CA GLY A 46 -28.84 22.88 -0.39
C GLY A 46 -27.37 23.05 -0.05
N ALA A 47 -26.56 21.99 -0.16
CA ALA A 47 -25.12 22.06 0.08
C ALA A 47 -24.39 22.90 -0.98
N ILE A 48 -24.76 22.74 -2.26
CA ILE A 48 -24.18 23.51 -3.36
C ILE A 48 -24.58 24.99 -3.25
N ALA A 49 -25.85 25.27 -2.96
CA ALA A 49 -26.31 26.64 -2.72
C ALA A 49 -25.62 27.28 -1.51
N GLY A 50 -25.46 26.53 -0.41
CA GLY A 50 -24.75 26.98 0.79
C GLY A 50 -23.27 27.28 0.53
N LEU A 51 -22.58 26.43 -0.24
CA LEU A 51 -21.20 26.66 -0.65
C LEU A 51 -21.06 27.92 -1.51
N ALA A 52 -21.94 28.11 -2.49
CA ALA A 52 -21.93 29.29 -3.34
C ALA A 52 -22.11 30.59 -2.53
N ILE A 53 -23.04 30.58 -1.57
CA ILE A 53 -23.26 31.69 -0.64
C ILE A 53 -22.00 31.93 0.21
N ALA A 54 -21.40 30.89 0.80
CA ALA A 54 -20.19 31.01 1.62
C ALA A 54 -19.01 31.60 0.83
N VAL A 55 -18.83 31.20 -0.44
CA VAL A 55 -17.79 31.77 -1.32
C VAL A 55 -18.05 33.25 -1.60
N ILE A 56 -19.32 33.64 -1.84
CA ILE A 56 -19.67 35.06 -2.05
C ILE A 56 -19.41 35.89 -0.78
N PHE A 57 -19.79 35.39 0.40
CA PHE A 57 -19.59 36.11 1.66
C PHE A 57 -18.11 36.19 2.06
N THR A 58 -17.33 35.11 1.90
CA THR A 58 -15.88 35.13 2.15
C THR A 58 -15.15 36.04 1.16
N TRP A 59 -15.53 36.04 -0.12
CA TRP A 59 -15.01 36.99 -1.11
C TRP A 59 -15.36 38.44 -0.72
N ARG A 60 -16.60 38.70 -0.29
CA ARG A 60 -17.05 40.03 0.11
C ARG A 60 -16.35 40.53 1.39
N ALA A 61 -16.05 39.63 2.33
CA ALA A 61 -15.27 39.94 3.54
C ALA A 61 -13.78 40.24 3.24
N ILE A 62 -13.21 39.61 2.20
CA ILE A 62 -11.83 39.88 1.75
C ILE A 62 -11.75 41.25 1.04
N ARG A 63 -12.85 41.76 0.49
CA ARG A 63 -12.88 43.04 -0.24
C ARG A 63 -13.18 44.28 0.62
N THR A 64 -13.47 44.15 1.91
CA THR A 64 -13.61 45.31 2.82
C THR A 64 -12.26 45.66 3.47
N PRO A 65 -11.66 46.83 3.16
CA PRO A 65 -10.48 47.33 3.87
C PRO A 65 -10.90 48.22 5.04
N GLY A 66 -10.41 47.91 6.25
CA GLY A 66 -10.61 48.67 7.50
C GLY A 66 -11.55 47.93 8.45
N GLU A 67 -11.21 47.60 9.69
CA GLU A 67 -10.27 48.18 10.65
C GLU A 67 -9.74 47.11 11.62
N GLN A 68 -8.61 47.44 12.26
CA GLN A 68 -8.10 46.86 13.52
C GLN A 68 -7.53 45.43 13.51
N ARG A 69 -6.30 45.31 12.99
CA ARG A 69 -5.37 44.24 13.36
C ARG A 69 -4.58 44.66 14.61
N GLN A 70 -5.09 44.35 15.80
CA GLN A 70 -4.31 44.50 17.04
C GLN A 70 -3.23 43.41 17.13
N ARG A 71 -2.03 43.86 16.78
CA ARG A 71 -0.70 43.32 17.06
C ARG A 71 -0.57 42.70 18.46
N ARG A 72 -0.03 41.48 18.55
CA ARG A 72 1.06 41.15 19.51
C ARG A 72 1.77 39.83 19.17
N GLN A 73 3.11 39.95 19.16
CA GLN A 73 4.11 38.96 18.78
C GLN A 73 4.44 37.99 19.94
N PRO A 74 5.08 36.84 19.65
CA PRO A 74 5.60 35.92 20.67
C PRO A 74 7.05 36.29 21.07
N LYS A 75 7.41 36.15 22.36
CA LYS A 75 8.83 36.21 22.78
C LYS A 75 9.15 35.44 24.08
N ARG A 76 9.83 34.31 23.88
CA ARG A 76 11.10 33.84 24.49
C ARG A 76 11.19 33.45 26.00
N ARG A 77 11.73 32.24 26.19
CA ARG A 77 12.35 31.58 27.37
C ARG A 77 13.14 32.49 28.33
N ILE A 78 13.28 32.08 29.61
CA ILE A 78 14.54 31.56 30.25
C ILE A 78 14.44 31.39 31.81
N HIS A 79 15.02 30.27 32.33
CA HIS A 79 15.61 29.94 33.68
C HIS A 79 14.71 29.95 34.95
N ASN A 80 14.85 29.12 36.00
CA ASN A 80 15.93 28.35 36.69
C ASN A 80 15.30 27.14 37.46
N ALA A 81 15.89 25.95 37.61
CA ALA A 81 17.08 25.44 38.35
C ALA A 81 16.84 25.14 39.85
N GLU A 82 17.07 23.88 40.26
CA GLU A 82 17.47 23.32 41.59
C GLU A 82 17.49 21.77 41.43
N THR A 83 18.58 21.00 41.45
CA THR A 83 19.72 20.71 42.37
C THR A 83 19.40 19.71 43.49
N SER A 84 20.01 18.51 43.43
CA SER A 84 20.58 17.67 44.53
C SER A 84 20.65 16.19 44.06
N SER A 85 21.79 15.57 43.74
CA SER A 85 23.00 15.17 44.49
C SER A 85 23.00 13.66 44.85
N ALA A 86 24.18 13.05 44.71
CA ALA A 86 24.47 11.62 44.61
C ALA A 86 24.95 10.95 45.92
N ALA A 87 24.91 9.61 45.98
CA ALA A 87 25.87 8.66 46.61
C ALA A 87 25.23 7.24 46.59
N ALA A 88 25.79 6.23 45.92
CA ALA A 88 26.92 5.36 46.26
C ALA A 88 26.66 4.38 47.43
N ALA A 89 26.60 3.06 47.14
CA ALA A 89 27.22 1.97 47.92
C ALA A 89 27.02 0.60 47.25
N ALA A 90 28.11 -0.13 47.10
CA ALA A 90 28.21 -1.51 46.67
C ALA A 90 27.93 -2.49 47.83
N SER A 91 27.56 -3.74 47.52
CA SER A 91 27.86 -4.91 48.36
C SER A 91 27.71 -6.20 47.55
N GLN A 92 28.81 -6.95 47.46
CA GLN A 92 28.94 -8.31 46.97
C GLN A 92 28.57 -9.31 48.08
N SER A 93 28.07 -10.49 47.73
CA SER A 93 28.44 -11.73 48.43
C SER A 93 28.23 -12.96 47.54
N ASN A 94 29.30 -13.74 47.43
CA ASN A 94 29.36 -15.09 46.86
C ASN A 94 28.93 -16.12 47.92
N LEU A 95 28.35 -17.26 47.52
CA LEU A 95 28.85 -18.57 47.98
C LEU A 95 28.34 -19.73 47.12
N ALA A 96 29.26 -20.66 46.87
CA ALA A 96 29.18 -21.87 46.07
C ALA A 96 28.64 -23.08 46.83
N SER A 97 28.17 -24.10 46.09
CA SER A 97 28.44 -25.56 46.27
C SER A 97 27.44 -26.34 45.39
N SER A 98 27.84 -27.00 44.30
CA SER A 98 28.53 -28.30 44.18
C SER A 98 27.60 -29.52 44.25
N VAL A 99 27.85 -30.45 43.31
CA VAL A 99 27.59 -31.90 43.32
C VAL A 99 26.44 -32.39 42.41
N ALA A 100 26.85 -33.06 41.32
CA ALA A 100 26.13 -34.15 40.67
C ALA A 100 26.49 -35.49 41.36
N PRO A 101 25.66 -36.54 41.23
CA PRO A 101 26.16 -37.69 40.48
C PRO A 101 25.14 -38.47 39.64
N GLU A 102 25.74 -39.22 38.71
CA GLU A 102 25.37 -40.39 37.91
C GLU A 102 24.01 -41.12 37.99
N VAL A 103 23.59 -41.52 36.78
CA VAL A 103 23.04 -42.82 36.33
C VAL A 103 21.81 -43.38 37.05
N SER A 104 20.72 -43.51 36.29
CA SER A 104 19.94 -44.76 36.14
C SER A 104 18.78 -44.54 35.17
N SER A 105 18.74 -45.29 34.08
CA SER A 105 17.52 -45.53 33.30
C SER A 105 16.73 -46.69 33.92
N PRO A 106 15.43 -46.54 34.16
CA PRO A 106 14.50 -47.65 34.04
C PRO A 106 13.54 -47.44 32.87
N ARG A 107 13.27 -48.59 32.29
CA ARG A 107 12.32 -48.93 31.24
C ARG A 107 10.89 -48.76 31.77
N GLU A 108 9.97 -48.49 30.84
CA GLU A 108 8.50 -48.52 30.99
C GLU A 108 7.81 -47.22 31.44
N ASP A 109 7.51 -46.34 30.47
CA ASP A 109 6.43 -45.36 30.58
C ASP A 109 5.81 -45.03 29.20
N ASN A 110 5.57 -46.07 28.37
CA ASN A 110 4.91 -45.90 27.06
C ASN A 110 3.42 -45.55 27.17
N ALA A 111 2.82 -45.59 28.37
CA ALA A 111 1.42 -45.26 28.58
C ALA A 111 1.18 -43.81 29.02
N VAL A 112 2.20 -43.12 29.54
CA VAL A 112 2.06 -41.72 30.03
C VAL A 112 2.42 -40.71 28.94
N GLN A 113 3.27 -41.09 27.98
CA GLN A 113 3.58 -40.25 26.81
C GLN A 113 2.38 -40.12 25.85
N ASP A 114 1.57 -41.18 25.73
CA ASP A 114 0.40 -41.22 24.83
C ASP A 114 -0.75 -40.31 25.33
N VAL A 115 -0.88 -40.13 26.65
CA VAL A 115 -1.87 -39.22 27.23
C VAL A 115 -1.45 -37.76 27.08
N VAL A 116 -0.15 -37.44 27.16
CA VAL A 116 0.33 -36.07 27.00
C VAL A 116 0.34 -35.64 25.53
N ASP A 117 0.66 -36.55 24.59
CA ASP A 117 0.64 -36.24 23.16
C ASP A 117 -0.78 -36.02 22.61
N GLN A 118 -1.81 -36.56 23.26
CA GLN A 118 -3.21 -36.35 22.87
C GLN A 118 -3.76 -34.98 23.28
N PHE A 119 -3.11 -34.27 24.22
CA PHE A 119 -3.44 -32.88 24.59
C PHE A 119 -2.70 -31.83 23.76
N PHE A 120 -1.62 -32.20 23.07
CA PHE A 120 -0.83 -31.32 22.21
C PHE A 120 -0.99 -31.67 20.73
N GLN A 121 -2.21 -31.90 20.26
CA GLN A 121 -2.43 -31.89 18.80
C GLN A 121 -2.03 -30.50 18.26
N PRO A 122 -1.06 -30.42 17.33
CA PRO A 122 -0.68 -29.14 16.75
C PRO A 122 -1.91 -28.53 16.09
N VAL A 123 -2.45 -27.46 16.69
CA VAL A 123 -3.58 -26.74 16.11
C VAL A 123 -3.14 -26.27 14.73
N LYS A 124 -3.83 -26.70 13.67
CA LYS A 124 -3.55 -26.25 12.29
C LYS A 124 -3.55 -24.72 12.31
N PRO A 125 -2.45 -24.06 11.89
CA PRO A 125 -2.36 -22.61 12.00
C PRO A 125 -3.46 -21.96 11.15
N THR A 126 -4.03 -20.86 11.65
CA THR A 126 -5.02 -20.09 10.90
C THR A 126 -4.37 -19.43 9.69
N LEU A 127 -5.16 -19.04 8.69
CA LEU A 127 -4.63 -18.34 7.51
C LEU A 127 -3.81 -17.09 7.90
N GLY A 128 -4.29 -16.31 8.87
CA GLY A 128 -3.56 -15.15 9.39
C GLY A 128 -2.22 -15.48 10.04
N GLN A 129 -2.15 -16.59 10.78
CA GLN A 129 -0.88 -17.07 11.33
C GLN A 129 0.08 -17.50 10.23
N ILE A 130 -0.41 -18.21 9.20
CA ILE A 130 0.42 -18.65 8.07
C ILE A 130 0.91 -17.44 7.28
N VAL A 131 0.03 -16.50 6.92
CA VAL A 131 0.39 -15.28 6.20
C VAL A 131 1.44 -14.48 6.96
N ARG A 132 1.21 -14.23 8.26
CA ARG A 132 2.17 -13.52 9.11
C ARG A 132 3.53 -14.23 9.18
N GLN A 133 3.52 -15.55 9.36
CA GLN A 133 4.75 -16.35 9.40
C GLN A 133 5.50 -16.31 8.07
N LYS A 134 4.79 -16.54 6.96
CA LYS A 134 5.36 -16.57 5.60
C LYS A 134 5.92 -15.22 5.18
N LEU A 135 5.24 -14.12 5.51
CA LEU A 135 5.73 -12.78 5.18
C LEU A 135 6.95 -12.37 6.02
N SER A 136 7.26 -13.08 7.11
CA SER A 136 8.48 -12.87 7.92
C SER A 136 8.70 -11.40 8.32
N GLU A 137 7.63 -10.73 8.78
CA GLU A 137 7.62 -9.30 9.13
C GLU A 137 7.82 -8.34 7.94
N GLY A 138 7.64 -8.81 6.70
CA GLY A 138 7.65 -7.97 5.51
C GLY A 138 6.61 -6.85 5.63
N ARG A 139 7.07 -5.60 5.65
CA ARG A 139 6.23 -4.43 5.89
C ARG A 139 5.48 -4.00 4.64
N LYS A 140 6.08 -4.21 3.47
CA LYS A 140 5.49 -3.82 2.18
C LYS A 140 5.53 -4.97 1.19
N VAL A 141 4.40 -5.20 0.53
CA VAL A 141 4.20 -6.25 -0.47
C VAL A 141 3.76 -5.59 -1.76
N THR A 142 4.36 -6.00 -2.88
CA THR A 142 3.88 -5.66 -4.23
C THR A 142 3.39 -6.91 -4.92
N CYS A 143 2.28 -6.82 -5.63
CA CYS A 143 1.66 -7.97 -6.29
C CYS A 143 1.16 -7.60 -7.68
N ARG A 144 1.52 -8.43 -8.67
CA ARG A 144 0.93 -8.38 -10.01
C ARG A 144 -0.55 -8.77 -9.96
N LEU A 145 -1.38 -8.20 -10.84
CA LEU A 145 -2.79 -8.55 -10.93
C LEU A 145 -3.03 -9.76 -11.84
N LEU A 146 -2.57 -9.72 -13.10
CA LEU A 146 -2.80 -10.75 -14.12
C LEU A 146 -2.20 -12.10 -13.71
N GLY A 147 -3.03 -13.14 -13.79
CA GLY A 147 -2.69 -14.52 -13.43
C GLY A 147 -2.49 -14.77 -11.94
N VAL A 148 -2.50 -13.74 -11.10
CA VAL A 148 -2.40 -13.88 -9.63
C VAL A 148 -3.74 -13.59 -8.98
N ILE A 149 -4.25 -12.37 -9.12
CA ILE A 149 -5.52 -11.90 -8.53
C ILE A 149 -6.64 -11.95 -9.57
N LEU A 150 -6.32 -11.60 -10.81
CA LEU A 150 -7.24 -11.67 -11.94
C LEU A 150 -7.16 -13.03 -12.63
N GLU A 151 -8.27 -13.47 -13.22
CA GLU A 151 -8.32 -14.66 -14.07
C GLU A 151 -7.55 -14.44 -15.38
N GLU A 152 -7.59 -13.22 -15.90
CA GLU A 152 -6.92 -12.83 -17.12
C GLU A 152 -5.39 -12.96 -16.99
N THR A 153 -4.71 -13.34 -18.08
CA THR A 153 -3.26 -13.58 -18.09
C THR A 153 -2.47 -12.64 -19.00
N SER A 154 -3.18 -11.86 -19.82
CA SER A 154 -2.60 -10.91 -20.77
C SER A 154 -3.28 -9.54 -20.68
N PRO A 155 -2.56 -8.43 -20.96
CA PRO A 155 -3.13 -7.10 -20.92
C PRO A 155 -4.21 -6.87 -22.00
N GLU A 156 -4.17 -7.63 -23.10
CA GLU A 156 -5.18 -7.59 -24.16
C GLU A 156 -6.54 -8.13 -23.70
N GLU A 157 -6.56 -9.10 -22.77
CA GLU A 157 -7.80 -9.61 -22.19
C GLU A 157 -8.52 -8.55 -21.33
N LEU A 158 -7.77 -7.66 -20.68
CA LEU A 158 -8.32 -6.57 -19.87
C LEU A 158 -9.16 -5.56 -20.68
N GLN A 159 -8.91 -5.47 -21.99
CA GLN A 159 -9.72 -4.64 -22.88
C GLN A 159 -11.16 -5.17 -22.99
N LYS A 160 -11.39 -6.46 -22.72
CA LYS A 160 -12.72 -7.08 -22.75
C LYS A 160 -13.36 -7.05 -21.38
N GLN A 161 -12.65 -7.54 -20.37
CA GLN A 161 -13.15 -7.70 -19.01
C GLN A 161 -12.00 -7.85 -18.00
N ALA A 162 -12.33 -7.70 -16.72
CA ALA A 162 -11.44 -8.07 -15.63
C ALA A 162 -12.26 -8.86 -14.60
N THR A 163 -11.75 -10.03 -14.20
CA THR A 163 -12.45 -10.93 -13.28
C THR A 163 -11.54 -11.29 -12.11
N VAL A 164 -11.97 -10.98 -10.89
CA VAL A 164 -11.21 -11.31 -9.68
C VAL A 164 -11.44 -12.77 -9.30
N ARG A 165 -10.35 -13.49 -9.05
CA ARG A 165 -10.39 -14.87 -8.56
C ARG A 165 -10.89 -14.91 -7.12
N SER A 166 -12.09 -15.46 -6.90
CA SER A 166 -12.71 -15.52 -5.56
C SER A 166 -11.84 -16.24 -4.53
N SER A 167 -11.06 -17.25 -4.93
CA SER A 167 -10.16 -18.00 -4.06
C SER A 167 -9.04 -17.15 -3.45
N VAL A 168 -8.65 -16.05 -4.10
CA VAL A 168 -7.54 -15.19 -3.67
C VAL A 168 -7.98 -14.21 -2.58
N LEU A 169 -9.27 -13.89 -2.48
CA LEU A 169 -9.78 -12.78 -1.66
C LEU A 169 -9.41 -12.91 -0.19
N GLU A 170 -9.57 -14.11 0.40
CA GLU A 170 -9.27 -14.33 1.81
C GLU A 170 -7.78 -14.08 2.11
N VAL A 171 -6.90 -14.60 1.25
CA VAL A 171 -5.45 -14.42 1.36
C VAL A 171 -5.06 -12.96 1.18
N LEU A 172 -5.63 -12.28 0.18
CA LEU A 172 -5.35 -10.88 -0.11
C LEU A 172 -5.72 -9.99 1.07
N LEU A 173 -6.92 -10.17 1.61
CA LEU A 173 -7.41 -9.42 2.77
C LEU A 173 -6.56 -9.71 4.01
N GLU A 174 -6.10 -10.94 4.20
CA GLU A 174 -5.23 -11.29 5.31
C GLU A 174 -3.84 -10.64 5.18
N ILE A 175 -3.25 -10.60 3.97
CA ILE A 175 -1.98 -9.90 3.71
C ILE A 175 -2.10 -8.41 4.11
N THR A 176 -3.21 -7.76 3.77
CA THR A 176 -3.42 -6.33 4.09
C THR A 176 -3.49 -6.02 5.59
N LYS A 177 -3.71 -7.02 6.46
CA LYS A 177 -3.68 -6.83 7.91
C LYS A 177 -2.26 -6.72 8.46
N TYR A 178 -1.29 -7.30 7.78
CA TYR A 178 0.09 -7.42 8.26
C TYR A 178 1.10 -6.59 7.45
N SER A 179 0.74 -6.23 6.22
CA SER A 179 1.63 -5.53 5.30
C SER A 179 0.92 -4.46 4.49
N ASP A 180 1.69 -3.44 4.13
CA ASP A 180 1.29 -2.41 3.17
C ASP A 180 1.32 -2.98 1.75
N LEU A 181 0.15 -3.35 1.23
CA LEU A 181 0.00 -4.01 -0.06
C LEU A 181 -0.21 -2.99 -1.19
N TYR A 182 0.55 -3.17 -2.26
CA TYR A 182 0.37 -2.47 -3.54
C TYR A 182 0.07 -3.49 -4.64
N LEU A 183 -0.98 -3.23 -5.41
CA LEU A 183 -1.31 -3.99 -6.61
C LEU A 183 -0.78 -3.24 -7.82
N MET A 184 -0.34 -3.96 -8.84
CA MET A 184 0.15 -3.32 -10.05
C MET A 184 -0.07 -4.15 -11.29
N GLU A 185 -0.31 -3.49 -12.42
CA GLU A 185 -0.44 -4.17 -13.70
C GLU A 185 -0.02 -3.31 -14.88
N ARG A 186 0.35 -4.00 -15.96
CA ARG A 186 0.49 -3.38 -17.27
C ARG A 186 -0.88 -3.34 -17.97
N VAL A 187 -1.28 -2.17 -18.44
CA VAL A 187 -2.52 -1.96 -19.20
C VAL A 187 -2.23 -1.30 -20.54
N LEU A 188 -3.15 -1.44 -21.49
CA LEU A 188 -3.01 -0.85 -22.84
C LEU A 188 -3.75 0.49 -22.97
N ASP A 189 -4.74 0.75 -22.11
CA ASP A 189 -5.62 1.90 -22.15
C ASP A 189 -6.29 2.17 -20.78
N ASP A 190 -6.76 3.40 -20.59
CA ASP A 190 -7.42 3.85 -19.36
C ASP A 190 -8.76 3.12 -19.11
N GLU A 191 -9.42 2.62 -20.17
CA GLU A 191 -10.66 1.86 -20.02
C GLU A 191 -10.41 0.51 -19.31
N SER A 192 -9.27 -0.12 -19.60
CA SER A 192 -8.80 -1.33 -18.94
C SER A 192 -8.47 -1.07 -17.47
N GLU A 193 -7.87 0.08 -17.12
CA GLU A 193 -7.67 0.49 -15.72
C GLU A 193 -9.01 0.58 -14.97
N ALA A 194 -9.99 1.24 -15.59
CA ALA A 194 -11.32 1.39 -15.01
C ALA A 194 -12.02 0.04 -14.78
N LYS A 195 -11.90 -0.91 -15.74
CA LYS A 195 -12.45 -2.27 -15.60
C LYS A 195 -11.81 -3.01 -14.44
N VAL A 196 -10.48 -2.95 -14.30
CA VAL A 196 -9.76 -3.59 -13.19
C VAL A 196 -10.20 -3.01 -11.85
N LEU A 197 -10.23 -1.67 -11.72
CA LEU A 197 -10.66 -1.02 -10.48
C LEU A 197 -12.11 -1.38 -10.11
N GLN A 198 -13.01 -1.41 -11.10
CA GLN A 198 -14.40 -1.80 -10.91
C GLN A 198 -14.52 -3.26 -10.47
N ALA A 199 -13.74 -4.17 -11.06
CA ALA A 199 -13.74 -5.59 -10.69
C ALA A 199 -13.26 -5.80 -9.25
N LEU A 200 -12.18 -5.13 -8.84
CA LEU A 200 -11.67 -5.16 -7.47
C LEU A 200 -12.68 -4.59 -6.46
N GLU A 201 -13.35 -3.49 -6.83
CA GLU A 201 -14.40 -2.89 -6.00
C GLU A 201 -15.61 -3.82 -5.84
N ASN A 202 -16.08 -4.41 -6.94
CA ASN A 202 -17.20 -5.37 -6.93
C ASN A 202 -16.87 -6.64 -6.12
N ALA A 203 -15.61 -7.07 -6.15
CA ALA A 203 -15.12 -8.19 -5.35
C ALA A 203 -14.92 -7.84 -3.85
N GLY A 204 -15.16 -6.59 -3.45
CA GLY A 204 -15.07 -6.14 -2.06
C GLY A 204 -13.64 -5.91 -1.56
N VAL A 205 -12.64 -5.87 -2.45
CA VAL A 205 -11.23 -5.74 -2.08
C VAL A 205 -10.94 -4.47 -1.28
N PHE A 206 -11.68 -3.38 -1.54
CA PHE A 206 -11.49 -2.09 -0.87
C PHE A 206 -12.35 -1.89 0.41
N THR A 207 -13.10 -2.91 0.83
CA THR A 207 -14.08 -2.75 1.94
C THR A 207 -13.46 -2.83 3.33
N SER A 208 -12.36 -3.56 3.49
CA SER A 208 -11.71 -3.83 4.78
C SER A 208 -10.82 -2.69 5.29
N GLY A 209 -10.59 -1.65 4.46
CA GLY A 209 -9.70 -0.52 4.76
C GLY A 209 -8.20 -0.81 4.65
N GLY A 210 -7.80 -2.08 4.46
CA GLY A 210 -6.40 -2.48 4.30
C GLY A 210 -5.79 -2.14 2.94
N LEU A 211 -6.62 -2.02 1.91
CA LEU A 211 -6.22 -1.64 0.55
C LEU A 211 -7.17 -0.56 0.01
N VAL A 212 -6.60 0.44 -0.66
CA VAL A 212 -7.33 1.58 -1.26
C VAL A 212 -6.99 1.68 -2.75
N LYS A 213 -7.86 2.32 -3.54
CA LYS A 213 -7.69 2.47 -5.00
C LYS A 213 -6.33 3.11 -5.37
N ASP A 214 -5.83 4.05 -4.57
CA ASP A 214 -4.54 4.72 -4.78
C ASP A 214 -3.31 3.80 -4.67
N LYS A 215 -3.48 2.57 -4.14
CA LYS A 215 -2.44 1.55 -4.07
C LYS A 215 -2.52 0.53 -5.21
N VAL A 216 -3.39 0.76 -6.20
CA VAL A 216 -3.46 0.01 -7.45
C VAL A 216 -2.77 0.85 -8.52
N LEU A 217 -1.60 0.40 -8.98
CA LEU A 217 -0.71 1.15 -9.85
C LEU A 217 -0.71 0.58 -11.27
N PHE A 218 -0.94 1.44 -12.26
CA PHE A 218 -0.97 1.05 -13.66
C PHE A 218 0.21 1.61 -14.43
N CYS A 219 0.69 0.86 -15.42
CA CYS A 219 1.74 1.30 -16.33
C CYS A 219 1.52 0.72 -17.73
N SER A 220 2.12 1.34 -18.75
CA SER A 220 1.99 0.87 -20.14
C SER A 220 3.05 -0.17 -20.55
N THR A 221 4.08 -0.38 -19.73
CA THR A 221 5.25 -1.22 -20.06
C THR A 221 5.71 -2.07 -18.87
N GLU A 222 6.31 -3.23 -19.16
CA GLU A 222 6.91 -4.11 -18.13
C GLU A 222 8.06 -3.43 -17.36
N ILE A 223 8.79 -2.54 -18.05
CA ILE A 223 9.83 -1.70 -17.45
C ILE A 223 9.21 -0.74 -16.43
N GLY A 224 8.03 -0.19 -16.71
CA GLY A 224 7.24 0.62 -15.78
C GLY A 224 6.91 -0.13 -14.50
N ARG A 225 6.44 -1.38 -14.60
CA ARG A 225 6.16 -2.24 -13.43
C ARG A 225 7.43 -2.46 -12.60
N THR A 226 8.53 -2.83 -13.25
CA THR A 226 9.83 -3.02 -12.58
C THR A 226 10.30 -1.74 -11.88
N SER A 227 10.08 -0.58 -12.49
CA SER A 227 10.39 0.72 -11.91
C SER A 227 9.56 1.01 -10.65
N PHE A 228 8.25 0.74 -10.65
CA PHE A 228 7.41 0.87 -9.45
C PHE A 228 7.92 0.00 -8.31
N VAL A 229 8.21 -1.28 -8.58
CA VAL A 229 8.71 -2.19 -7.55
C VAL A 229 10.02 -1.68 -6.94
N ARG A 230 10.95 -1.21 -7.78
CA ARG A 230 12.23 -0.66 -7.30
C ARG A 230 12.07 0.61 -6.47
N GLN A 231 11.14 1.49 -6.81
CA GLN A 231 10.90 2.73 -6.07
C GLN A 231 10.13 2.49 -4.76
N LEU A 232 9.23 1.50 -4.76
CA LEU A 232 8.51 1.12 -3.57
C LEU A 232 9.40 0.39 -2.56
N GLU A 233 10.48 -0.25 -3.00
CA GLU A 233 11.39 -1.03 -2.14
C GLU A 233 10.63 -2.00 -1.21
N PRO A 234 9.77 -2.88 -1.75
CA PRO A 234 9.02 -3.80 -0.91
C PRO A 234 9.90 -4.92 -0.37
N ASP A 235 9.51 -5.48 0.76
CA ASP A 235 10.14 -6.68 1.31
C ASP A 235 9.77 -7.92 0.47
N TRP A 236 8.56 -7.92 -0.10
CA TRP A 236 8.01 -8.99 -0.94
C TRP A 236 7.54 -8.49 -2.31
N HIS A 237 7.82 -9.28 -3.35
CA HIS A 237 7.23 -9.09 -4.67
C HIS A 237 6.62 -10.39 -5.20
N ILE A 238 5.38 -10.33 -5.70
CA ILE A 238 4.64 -11.46 -6.26
C ILE A 238 4.39 -11.18 -7.75
N ASP A 239 4.86 -12.05 -8.65
CA ASP A 239 4.70 -11.90 -10.10
C ASP A 239 4.64 -13.27 -10.79
N THR A 240 4.11 -13.28 -12.01
CA THR A 240 4.04 -14.44 -12.93
C THR A 240 5.11 -14.38 -14.01
N ASN A 241 5.79 -13.24 -14.21
CA ASN A 241 6.84 -13.06 -15.21
C ASN A 241 8.23 -13.39 -14.63
N PRO A 242 8.90 -14.46 -15.11
CA PRO A 242 10.20 -14.89 -14.58
C PRO A 242 11.34 -13.90 -14.88
N GLU A 243 11.22 -13.11 -15.95
CA GLU A 243 12.22 -12.10 -16.31
C GLU A 243 12.25 -10.98 -15.26
N ILE A 244 11.07 -10.52 -14.83
CA ILE A 244 10.94 -9.51 -13.78
C ILE A 244 11.48 -10.03 -12.46
N SER A 245 11.13 -11.26 -12.07
CA SER A 245 11.65 -11.87 -10.84
C SER A 245 13.18 -11.97 -10.86
N THR A 246 13.77 -12.29 -12.01
CA THR A 246 15.23 -12.36 -12.18
C THR A 246 15.89 -10.98 -12.08
N GLN A 247 15.29 -9.95 -12.69
CA GLN A 247 15.80 -8.58 -12.63
C GLN A 247 15.73 -7.99 -11.21
N LEU A 248 14.67 -8.32 -10.47
CA LEU A 248 14.39 -7.82 -9.13
C LEU A 248 15.09 -8.60 -8.01
N ALA A 249 15.61 -9.81 -8.26
CA ALA A 249 16.20 -10.68 -7.25
C ALA A 249 17.32 -10.07 -6.40
N ARG A 250 18.04 -9.07 -6.93
CA ARG A 250 19.08 -8.36 -6.17
C ARG A 250 18.57 -7.20 -5.32
N PHE A 251 17.33 -6.76 -5.54
CA PHE A 251 16.73 -5.59 -4.90
C PHE A 251 15.67 -5.96 -3.86
N ILE A 252 15.05 -7.13 -4.00
CA ILE A 252 13.91 -7.55 -3.18
C ILE A 252 14.31 -8.71 -2.27
N LYS A 253 13.97 -8.61 -0.99
CA LYS A 253 14.35 -9.59 0.04
C LYS A 253 13.73 -10.96 -0.23
N TYR A 254 12.46 -10.99 -0.63
CA TYR A 254 11.73 -12.21 -0.94
C TYR A 254 10.82 -12.03 -2.15
N GLN A 255 10.69 -13.08 -2.96
CA GLN A 255 9.83 -13.07 -4.13
C GLN A 255 9.01 -14.35 -4.20
N LEU A 256 7.76 -14.23 -4.64
CA LEU A 256 6.92 -15.36 -5.00
C LEU A 256 6.67 -15.33 -6.50
N HIS A 257 7.21 -16.32 -7.20
CA HIS A 257 6.90 -16.56 -8.59
C HIS A 257 5.70 -17.50 -8.70
N VAL A 258 4.61 -17.01 -9.27
CA VAL A 258 3.40 -17.81 -9.50
C VAL A 258 3.47 -18.44 -10.89
N ALA A 259 3.61 -19.76 -10.93
CA ALA A 259 3.74 -20.51 -12.18
C ALA A 259 3.16 -21.92 -12.08
N THR A 260 2.51 -22.38 -13.14
CA THR A 260 1.95 -23.73 -13.23
C THR A 260 3.03 -24.82 -13.26
N VAL A 261 4.20 -24.49 -13.82
CA VAL A 261 5.36 -25.38 -13.93
C VAL A 261 6.50 -24.82 -13.09
N LYS A 262 7.16 -25.69 -12.32
CA LYS A 262 8.30 -25.29 -11.49
C LYS A 262 9.50 -24.96 -12.38
N PRO A 263 10.08 -23.75 -12.30
CA PRO A 263 11.29 -23.40 -13.05
C PRO A 263 12.50 -24.20 -12.54
N GLU A 264 13.41 -24.56 -13.45
CA GLU A 264 14.58 -25.39 -13.12
C GLU A 264 15.59 -24.71 -12.18
N ARG A 265 15.73 -23.38 -12.27
CA ARG A 265 16.65 -22.61 -11.43
C ARG A 265 16.07 -21.26 -11.08
N THR A 266 15.96 -20.98 -9.79
CA THR A 266 15.57 -19.68 -9.25
C THR A 266 16.60 -19.21 -8.23
N ALA A 267 16.71 -17.89 -8.07
CA ALA A 267 17.53 -17.32 -7.02
C ALA A 267 17.03 -17.78 -5.63
N PRO A 268 17.89 -17.86 -4.59
CA PRO A 268 17.51 -18.41 -3.29
C PRO A 268 16.39 -17.64 -2.57
N ASN A 269 16.18 -16.37 -2.95
CA ASN A 269 15.09 -15.53 -2.45
C ASN A 269 13.81 -15.60 -3.28
N VAL A 270 13.74 -16.48 -4.30
CA VAL A 270 12.57 -16.64 -5.17
C VAL A 270 11.90 -17.98 -4.87
N PHE A 271 10.76 -17.91 -4.19
CA PHE A 271 9.87 -19.03 -3.97
C PHE A 271 9.00 -19.26 -5.20
N THR A 272 8.53 -20.50 -5.40
CA THR A 272 7.59 -20.83 -6.48
C THR A 272 6.37 -21.54 -5.91
N SER A 273 5.20 -21.19 -6.42
CA SER A 273 3.92 -21.84 -6.12
C SER A 273 3.01 -21.78 -7.35
N GLN A 274 2.03 -22.68 -7.47
CA GLN A 274 1.06 -22.61 -8.57
C GLN A 274 0.07 -21.47 -8.40
N SER A 275 -0.13 -21.04 -7.15
CA SER A 275 -1.01 -19.93 -6.83
C SER A 275 -0.65 -19.30 -5.48
N ILE A 276 -1.18 -18.10 -5.21
CA ILE A 276 -0.97 -17.40 -3.95
C ILE A 276 -1.67 -18.13 -2.79
N GLU A 277 -2.83 -18.71 -3.07
CA GLU A 277 -3.62 -19.54 -2.15
C GLU A 277 -2.86 -20.81 -1.77
N GLN A 278 -2.17 -21.46 -2.70
CA GLN A 278 -1.35 -22.62 -2.37
C GLN A 278 -0.12 -22.24 -1.52
N PHE A 279 0.43 -21.04 -1.71
CA PHE A 279 1.61 -20.60 -0.97
C PHE A 279 1.29 -20.21 0.48
N PHE A 280 0.16 -19.51 0.68
CA PHE A 280 -0.27 -19.00 1.98
C PHE A 280 -1.34 -19.87 2.67
N GLY A 281 -1.99 -20.76 1.93
CA GLY A 281 -2.92 -21.74 2.45
C GLY A 281 -2.19 -23.01 2.90
N SER A 282 -2.69 -23.62 3.97
CA SER A 282 -2.38 -25.03 4.25
C SER A 282 -3.36 -25.88 3.47
N VAL A 283 -2.90 -26.44 2.34
CA VAL A 283 -3.62 -27.51 1.62
C VAL A 283 -4.15 -28.55 2.61
#